data_AF-A0A0R3Q1L9-F1
#
_entry.id   AF-A0A0R3Q1L9-F1
#
_cell.length_a   1.000
_cell.length_b   1.000
_cell.length_c   1.000
_cell.angle_alpha   90.00
_cell.angle_beta   90.00
_cell.angle_gamma   90.00
#
_symmetry.space_group_name_H-M   'P 1'
#
loop_
_entity.id
_entity.type
_entity.pdbx_description
1 polymer ?
#
loop_
_entity_poly.entity_id
_entity_poly.type
_entity_poly.pdbx_seq_one_letter_code
_entity_poly.pdbx_strand_id
1 'polypeptide(L)'
;MVDYENPFHYNFFAFYIFFGCILLVLNLQTMLVIRRSKCLWALSAYRLIFFSSAADAVNCGAQVAAVAITIRTPVIHPTLNSFLGALFQTSYAMEYPTILILASNRFIAVVFPKKMDHVFDKKKTMIILILCCLFGAFNGALCLSGEIRSIWDPYIPKFYFTNESSFTANFLRAMDLYYGEFVYITSFIIYLIIIVFLLCNV
;
A
#
# COMPACT_ATOMS: atom_id res chain seq x y z
N MET A 1 -2.73 36.04 0.11
CA MET A 1 -2.79 34.58 0.31
C MET A 1 -2.39 33.95 -1.00
N VAL A 2 -1.58 32.89 -0.99
CA VAL A 2 -1.32 32.13 -2.21
C VAL A 2 -2.50 31.19 -2.37
N ASP A 3 -3.38 31.53 -3.31
CA ASP A 3 -4.61 30.77 -3.57
C ASP A 3 -4.38 29.80 -4.74
N TYR A 4 -5.19 28.75 -4.79
CA TYR A 4 -5.14 27.78 -5.87
C TYR A 4 -5.64 28.40 -7.18
N GLU A 5 -4.89 28.18 -8.27
CA GLU A 5 -5.30 28.65 -9.60
C GLU A 5 -6.50 27.88 -10.16
N ASN A 6 -6.70 26.62 -9.74
CA ASN A 6 -7.75 25.76 -10.24
C ASN A 6 -9.08 25.99 -9.49
N PRO A 7 -10.17 26.42 -10.17
CA PRO A 7 -11.47 26.65 -9.52
C PRO A 7 -12.13 25.38 -8.98
N PHE A 8 -11.74 24.19 -9.47
CA PHE A 8 -12.25 22.90 -9.00
C PHE A 8 -11.45 22.31 -7.83
N HIS A 9 -10.40 23.00 -7.37
CA HIS A 9 -9.53 22.54 -6.28
C HIS A 9 -10.33 22.05 -5.07
N TYR A 10 -11.25 22.87 -4.56
CA TYR A 10 -12.02 22.55 -3.37
C TYR A 10 -12.89 21.30 -3.54
N ASN A 11 -13.55 21.16 -4.70
CA ASN A 11 -14.39 20.01 -4.99
C ASN A 11 -13.56 18.73 -5.10
N PHE A 12 -12.40 18.81 -5.77
CA PHE A 12 -11.49 17.68 -5.87
C PHE A 12 -10.95 17.26 -4.50
N PHE A 13 -10.48 18.20 -3.68
CA PHE A 13 -9.94 17.92 -2.35
C PHE A 13 -11.01 17.37 -1.41
N ALA A 14 -12.23 17.92 -1.45
CA ALA A 14 -13.35 17.42 -0.67
C ALA A 14 -13.72 15.99 -1.06
N PHE A 15 -13.80 15.70 -2.37
CA PHE A 15 -14.03 14.35 -2.87
C PHE A 15 -12.91 13.39 -2.46
N TYR A 16 -11.65 13.82 -2.57
CA TYR A 16 -10.48 13.03 -2.22
C TYR A 16 -10.47 12.66 -0.74
N ILE A 17 -10.73 13.64 0.15
CA ILE A 17 -10.86 13.40 1.60
C ILE A 17 -12.02 12.44 1.88
N PHE A 18 -13.18 12.67 1.26
CA PHE A 18 -14.35 11.82 1.46
C PHE A 18 -14.07 10.37 1.06
N PHE A 19 -13.54 10.15 -0.13
CA PHE A 19 -13.21 8.81 -0.63
C PHE A 19 -12.10 8.15 0.19
N GLY A 20 -11.04 8.89 0.52
CA GLY A 20 -9.96 8.40 1.37
C GLY A 20 -10.42 8.00 2.78
N CYS A 21 -11.34 8.77 3.39
CA CYS A 21 -11.96 8.43 4.67
C CYS A 21 -12.80 7.15 4.58
N ILE A 22 -13.56 6.94 3.50
CA ILE A 22 -14.31 5.69 3.28
C ILE A 22 -13.33 4.52 3.21
N LEU A 23 -12.29 4.61 2.39
CA LEU A 23 -11.28 3.54 2.26
C LEU A 23 -10.56 3.26 3.59
N LEU A 24 -10.21 4.30 4.34
CA LEU A 24 -9.62 4.18 5.66
C LEU A 24 -10.55 3.39 6.61
N VAL A 25 -11.83 3.77 6.67
CA VAL A 25 -12.81 3.08 7.52
C VAL A 25 -12.98 1.62 7.08
N LEU A 26 -13.08 1.33 5.78
CA LEU A 26 -13.22 -0.03 5.27
C LEU A 26 -12.02 -0.92 5.65
N ASN A 27 -10.80 -0.38 5.56
CA ASN A 27 -9.59 -1.10 5.96
C ASN A 27 -9.55 -1.36 7.47
N LEU A 28 -9.90 -0.36 8.29
CA LEU A 28 -10.00 -0.53 9.74
C LEU A 28 -11.08 -1.56 10.13
N GLN A 29 -12.24 -1.55 9.46
CA GLN A 29 -13.30 -2.55 9.67
C GLN A 29 -12.82 -3.96 9.31
N THR A 30 -12.13 -4.11 8.16
CA THR A 30 -11.55 -5.39 7.74
C THR A 30 -10.58 -5.93 8.80
N MET A 31 -9.69 -5.07 9.31
CA MET A 31 -8.77 -5.43 10.39
C MET A 31 -9.52 -5.87 11.66
N LEU A 32 -10.56 -5.14 12.06
CA LEU A 32 -11.36 -5.45 13.25
C LEU A 32 -12.10 -6.78 13.13
N VAL A 33 -12.72 -7.05 11.97
CA VAL A 33 -13.44 -8.31 11.69
C VAL A 33 -12.48 -9.50 11.76
N ILE A 34 -11.33 -9.40 11.09
CA ILE A 34 -10.32 -10.46 11.07
C ILE A 34 -9.77 -10.71 12.48
N ARG A 35 -9.46 -9.65 13.23
CA ARG A 35 -8.88 -9.77 14.57
C ARG A 35 -9.86 -10.34 15.60
N ARG A 36 -11.16 -10.05 15.47
CA ARG A 36 -12.20 -10.58 16.37
C ARG A 36 -12.53 -12.05 16.10
N SER A 37 -12.35 -12.52 14.87
CA SER A 37 -12.66 -13.90 14.49
C SER A 37 -11.46 -14.83 14.61
N LYS A 38 -11.49 -15.73 15.61
CA LYS A 38 -10.46 -16.78 15.76
C LYS A 38 -10.34 -17.68 14.52
N CYS A 39 -11.47 -17.96 13.85
CA CYS A 39 -11.52 -18.78 12.65
C CYS A 39 -10.79 -18.10 11.47
N LEU A 40 -11.08 -16.81 11.23
CA LEU A 40 -10.40 -16.05 10.18
C LEU A 40 -8.90 -15.92 10.48
N TRP A 41 -8.54 -15.58 11.72
CA TRP A 41 -7.14 -15.44 12.13
C TRP A 41 -6.33 -16.75 12.04
N ALA A 42 -6.97 -17.91 12.04
CA ALA A 42 -6.28 -19.20 11.87
C ALA A 42 -5.68 -19.36 10.48
N LEU A 43 -6.33 -18.79 9.46
CA LEU A 43 -5.97 -18.90 8.05
C LEU A 43 -4.88 -17.89 7.69
N SER A 44 -3.81 -18.34 7.03
CA SER A 44 -2.67 -17.51 6.63
C SER A 44 -3.07 -16.33 5.74
N ALA A 45 -4.02 -16.57 4.84
CA ALA A 45 -4.49 -15.55 3.92
C ALA A 45 -5.14 -14.34 4.60
N TYR A 46 -5.90 -14.55 5.68
CA TYR A 46 -6.52 -13.44 6.42
C TYR A 46 -5.49 -12.68 7.26
N ARG A 47 -4.37 -13.31 7.65
CA ARG A 47 -3.24 -12.57 8.23
C ARG A 47 -2.61 -11.66 7.18
N LEU A 48 -2.39 -12.16 5.95
CA LEU A 48 -1.89 -11.34 4.84
C LEU A 48 -2.83 -10.15 4.55
N ILE A 49 -4.14 -10.40 4.46
CA ILE A 49 -5.16 -9.35 4.26
C ILE A 49 -5.13 -8.33 5.42
N PHE A 50 -5.03 -8.79 6.67
CA PHE A 50 -4.96 -7.90 7.83
C PHE A 50 -3.77 -6.93 7.74
N PHE A 51 -2.60 -7.42 7.35
CA PHE A 51 -1.40 -6.59 7.20
C PHE A 51 -1.48 -5.67 5.97
N SER A 52 -2.05 -6.15 4.85
CA SER A 52 -2.33 -5.30 3.68
C SER A 52 -3.26 -4.15 4.07
N SER A 53 -4.39 -4.44 4.74
CA SER A 53 -5.32 -3.40 5.19
C SER A 53 -4.69 -2.43 6.19
N ALA A 54 -3.73 -2.88 6.99
CA ALA A 54 -2.96 -1.98 7.86
C ALA A 54 -2.06 -1.03 7.04
N ALA A 55 -1.43 -1.53 5.97
CA ALA A 55 -0.70 -0.71 5.00
C ALA A 55 -1.62 0.33 4.37
N ASP A 56 -2.71 -0.13 3.78
CA ASP A 56 -3.69 0.69 3.05
C ASP A 56 -4.27 1.77 3.98
N ALA A 57 -4.52 1.45 5.25
CA ALA A 57 -5.00 2.42 6.24
C ALA A 57 -3.96 3.51 6.54
N VAL A 58 -2.68 3.15 6.70
CA VAL A 58 -1.60 4.14 6.88
C VAL A 58 -1.45 5.00 5.63
N ASN A 59 -1.52 4.38 4.44
CA ASN A 59 -1.42 5.05 3.16
C ASN A 59 -2.55 6.08 2.97
N CYS A 60 -3.81 5.64 3.12
CA CYS A 60 -4.98 6.50 3.05
C CYS A 60 -4.93 7.61 4.10
N GLY A 61 -4.52 7.29 5.33
CA GLY A 61 -4.38 8.26 6.41
C GLY A 61 -3.37 9.35 6.08
N ALA A 62 -2.21 8.99 5.53
CA ALA A 62 -1.18 9.94 5.14
C ALA A 62 -1.65 10.87 4.00
N GLN A 63 -2.32 10.32 2.99
CA GLN A 63 -2.86 11.09 1.87
C GLN A 63 -3.99 12.03 2.33
N VAL A 64 -4.96 11.53 3.10
CA VAL A 64 -6.05 12.34 3.65
C VAL A 64 -5.51 13.46 4.54
N ALA A 65 -4.52 13.18 5.39
CA ALA A 65 -3.89 14.20 6.23
C ALA A 65 -3.22 15.30 5.38
N ALA A 66 -2.44 14.93 4.35
CA ALA A 66 -1.78 15.89 3.48
C ALA A 66 -2.78 16.80 2.75
N VAL A 67 -3.84 16.21 2.19
CA VAL A 67 -4.91 16.94 1.49
C VAL A 67 -5.70 17.83 2.46
N ALA A 68 -6.05 17.33 3.64
CA ALA A 68 -6.81 18.09 4.64
C ALA A 68 -6.02 19.29 5.17
N ILE A 69 -4.71 19.15 5.40
CA ILE A 69 -3.84 20.25 5.83
C ILE A 69 -3.74 21.31 4.74
N THR A 70 -3.68 20.89 3.47
CA THR A 70 -3.52 21.80 2.33
C THR A 70 -4.84 22.31 1.74
N ILE A 71 -6.00 21.91 2.26
CA ILE A 71 -7.31 22.27 1.66
C ILE A 71 -7.57 23.77 1.56
N ARG A 72 -7.07 24.58 2.49
CA ARG A 72 -7.26 26.04 2.47
C ARG A 72 -6.07 26.80 1.93
N THR A 73 -4.87 26.28 2.15
CA THR A 73 -3.62 26.93 1.75
C THR A 73 -2.64 25.88 1.22
N PRO A 74 -1.90 26.15 0.14
CA PRO A 74 -0.93 25.23 -0.45
C PRO A 74 0.37 25.09 0.36
N VAL A 75 0.31 25.40 1.66
CA VAL A 75 1.47 25.47 2.54
C VAL A 75 1.36 24.36 3.58
N ILE A 76 2.36 23.49 3.62
CA ILE A 76 2.53 22.44 4.62
C ILE A 76 3.94 22.53 5.20
N HIS A 77 4.07 22.33 6.51
CA HIS A 77 5.37 22.40 7.16
C HIS A 77 6.32 21.33 6.58
N PRO A 78 7.57 21.66 6.20
CA PRO A 78 8.48 20.73 5.50
C PRO A 78 8.69 19.40 6.21
N THR A 79 8.86 19.42 7.54
CA THR A 79 9.04 18.20 8.34
C THR A 79 7.79 17.33 8.35
N LEU A 80 6.61 17.94 8.42
CA LEU A 80 5.34 17.21 8.41
C LEU A 80 5.09 16.61 7.02
N ASN A 81 5.38 17.37 5.96
CA ASN A 81 5.27 16.89 4.58
C ASN A 81 6.18 15.68 4.33
N SER A 82 7.46 15.79 4.71
CA SER A 82 8.43 14.70 4.58
C SER A 82 8.05 13.47 5.41
N PHE A 83 7.46 13.66 6.60
CA PHE A 83 7.00 12.56 7.44
C PHE A 83 5.78 11.84 6.82
N LEU A 84 4.79 12.59 6.32
CA LEU A 84 3.63 12.02 5.62
C LEU A 84 4.05 11.28 4.35
N GLY A 85 4.99 11.84 3.58
CA GLY A 85 5.53 11.18 2.39
C GLY A 85 6.32 9.92 2.71
N ALA A 86 7.04 9.88 3.84
CA ALA A 86 7.70 8.66 4.29
C ALA A 86 6.69 7.57 4.70
N LEU A 87 5.61 7.93 5.41
CA LEU A 87 4.53 7.00 5.74
C LEU A 87 3.83 6.45 4.49
N PHE A 88 3.55 7.34 3.53
CA PHE A 88 3.01 6.98 2.22
C PHE A 88 3.93 5.96 1.53
N GLN A 89 5.23 6.27 1.39
CA GLN A 89 6.17 5.37 0.72
C GLN A 89 6.34 4.04 1.46
N THR A 90 6.38 4.05 2.79
CA THR A 90 6.48 2.81 3.59
C THR A 90 5.30 1.88 3.36
N SER A 91 4.09 2.42 3.46
CA SER A 91 2.87 1.64 3.31
C SER A 91 2.71 1.13 1.88
N TYR A 92 2.91 2.00 0.90
CA TYR A 92 2.84 1.66 -0.52
C TYR A 92 3.85 0.57 -0.92
N ALA A 93 5.12 0.70 -0.52
CA ALA A 93 6.13 -0.30 -0.83
C ALA A 93 5.87 -1.66 -0.14
N MET A 94 5.24 -1.66 1.04
CA MET A 94 4.87 -2.90 1.74
C MET A 94 3.80 -3.70 1.00
N GLU A 95 2.91 -3.04 0.26
CA GLU A 95 1.80 -3.68 -0.45
C GLU A 95 2.29 -4.56 -1.60
N TYR A 96 3.32 -4.16 -2.35
CA TYR A 96 3.81 -4.91 -3.51
C TYR A 96 4.12 -6.39 -3.21
N PRO A 97 5.04 -6.73 -2.28
CA PRO A 97 5.29 -8.13 -1.99
C PRO A 97 4.06 -8.80 -1.36
N THR A 98 3.28 -8.08 -0.56
CA THR A 98 2.10 -8.63 0.14
C THR A 98 1.03 -9.12 -0.84
N ILE A 99 0.76 -8.36 -1.91
CA ILE A 99 -0.21 -8.72 -2.95
C ILE A 99 0.22 -9.99 -3.69
N LEU A 100 1.48 -10.07 -4.11
CA LEU A 100 2.02 -11.24 -4.80
C LEU A 100 1.98 -12.50 -3.92
N ILE A 101 2.35 -12.34 -2.64
CA ILE A 101 2.30 -13.43 -1.66
C ILE A 101 0.86 -13.88 -1.42
N LEU A 102 -0.11 -12.95 -1.35
CA LEU A 102 -1.52 -13.28 -1.22
C LEU A 102 -2.05 -14.02 -2.45
N ALA A 103 -1.71 -13.59 -3.67
CA ALA A 103 -2.06 -14.31 -4.89
C ALA A 103 -1.50 -15.74 -4.88
N SER A 104 -0.22 -15.88 -4.53
CA SER A 104 0.46 -17.18 -4.40
C SER A 104 -0.19 -18.07 -3.33
N ASN A 105 -0.57 -17.49 -2.19
CA ASN A 105 -1.29 -18.17 -1.13
C ASN A 105 -2.63 -18.73 -1.62
N ARG A 106 -3.39 -17.96 -2.39
CA ARG A 106 -4.65 -18.41 -2.99
C ARG A 106 -4.46 -19.48 -4.04
N PHE A 107 -3.44 -19.35 -4.86
CA PHE A 107 -3.09 -20.38 -5.85
C PHE A 107 -2.79 -21.72 -5.20
N ILE A 108 -1.94 -21.75 -4.17
CA ILE A 108 -1.59 -22.98 -3.48
C ILE A 108 -2.81 -23.57 -2.76
N ALA A 109 -3.64 -22.73 -2.15
CA ALA A 109 -4.86 -23.18 -1.48
C ALA A 109 -5.84 -23.88 -2.43
N VAL A 110 -5.95 -23.42 -3.69
CA VAL A 110 -6.88 -23.97 -4.68
C VAL A 110 -6.27 -25.15 -5.43
N VAL A 111 -5.07 -25.00 -5.98
CA VAL A 111 -4.44 -25.98 -6.88
C VAL A 111 -3.74 -27.09 -6.10
N PHE A 112 -3.16 -26.78 -4.94
CA PHE A 112 -2.38 -27.72 -4.14
C PHE A 112 -2.75 -27.68 -2.64
N PRO A 113 -4.03 -27.91 -2.26
CA PRO A 113 -4.49 -27.72 -0.89
C PRO A 113 -3.69 -28.54 0.14
N LYS A 114 -3.25 -29.75 -0.22
CA LYS A 114 -2.42 -30.62 0.64
C LYS A 114 -1.05 -30.03 0.99
N LYS A 115 -0.55 -29.06 0.21
CA LYS A 115 0.73 -28.38 0.44
C LYS A 115 0.57 -27.07 1.20
N MET A 116 -0.66 -26.63 1.49
CA MET A 116 -0.93 -25.33 2.09
C MET A 116 -0.24 -25.14 3.44
N ASP A 117 -0.38 -26.11 4.35
CA ASP A 117 0.26 -26.06 5.67
C ASP A 117 1.79 -26.21 5.59
N HIS A 118 2.31 -26.79 4.50
CA HIS A 118 3.74 -26.87 4.30
C HIS A 118 4.33 -25.52 3.85
N VAL A 119 3.64 -24.78 2.99
CA VAL A 119 4.14 -23.51 2.43
C VAL A 119 3.75 -22.32 3.30
N PHE A 120 2.52 -22.27 3.78
CA PHE A 120 1.92 -21.16 4.51
C PHE A 120 1.46 -21.55 5.92
N ASP A 121 2.34 -22.19 6.68
CA ASP A 121 2.13 -22.33 8.12
C ASP A 121 2.13 -20.96 8.83
N LYS A 122 1.71 -20.96 10.09
CA LYS A 122 1.67 -19.73 10.90
C LYS A 122 3.03 -19.05 11.03
N LYS A 123 4.11 -19.80 11.25
CA LYS A 123 5.45 -19.25 11.48
C LYS A 123 6.00 -18.62 10.19
N LYS A 124 5.95 -19.35 9.08
CA LYS A 124 6.36 -18.92 7.74
C LYS A 124 5.58 -17.70 7.29
N THR A 125 4.25 -17.70 7.47
CA THR A 125 3.41 -16.54 7.12
C THR A 125 3.85 -15.29 7.92
N MET A 126 4.14 -15.43 9.21
CA MET A 126 4.62 -14.29 10.01
C MET A 126 6.01 -13.82 9.59
N ILE A 127 6.92 -14.74 9.25
CA ILE A 127 8.26 -14.38 8.74
C ILE A 127 8.12 -13.59 7.44
N ILE A 128 7.29 -14.07 6.52
CA ILE A 128 7.03 -13.40 5.24
C ILE A 128 6.48 -11.98 5.48
N LEU A 129 5.52 -11.83 6.39
CA LEU A 129 4.97 -10.53 6.76
C LEU A 129 6.02 -9.58 7.33
N ILE A 130 6.92 -10.08 8.19
CA ILE A 130 8.03 -9.29 8.72
C ILE A 130 8.94 -8.81 7.58
N LEU A 131 9.24 -9.66 6.60
CA LEU A 131 10.04 -9.28 5.43
C LEU A 131 9.34 -8.20 4.59
N CYS A 132 8.02 -8.30 4.38
CA CYS A 132 7.23 -7.26 3.73
C CYS A 132 7.31 -5.92 4.48
N CYS A 133 7.16 -5.95 5.81
CA CYS A 133 7.29 -4.76 6.66
C CYS A 133 8.69 -4.15 6.58
N LEU A 134 9.75 -4.98 6.62
CA LEU A 134 11.13 -4.51 6.50
C LEU A 134 11.39 -3.87 5.14
N PHE A 135 10.84 -4.44 4.06
CA PHE A 135 10.93 -3.86 2.72
C PHE A 135 10.27 -2.48 2.67
N GLY A 136 9.05 -2.33 3.20
CA GLY A 136 8.39 -1.03 3.31
C GLY A 136 9.16 -0.03 4.18
N ALA A 137 9.64 -0.48 5.35
CA ALA A 137 10.40 0.36 6.28
C ALA A 137 11.71 0.86 5.67
N PHE A 138 12.40 0.02 4.89
CA PHE A 138 13.61 0.41 4.15
C PHE A 138 13.31 1.56 3.17
N ASN A 139 12.23 1.45 2.39
CA ASN A 139 11.80 2.49 1.46
C ASN A 139 11.42 3.82 2.15
N GLY A 140 10.74 3.72 3.30
CA GLY A 140 10.46 4.90 4.14
C GLY A 140 11.72 5.54 4.71
N ALA A 141 12.66 4.73 5.19
CA ALA A 141 13.93 5.20 5.74
C ALA A 141 14.76 5.93 4.67
N LEU A 142 14.75 5.47 3.41
CA LEU A 142 15.37 6.19 2.30
C LEU A 142 14.76 7.60 2.13
N CYS A 143 13.44 7.73 2.25
CA CYS A 143 12.76 9.03 2.18
C CYS A 143 13.05 9.96 3.38
N LEU A 144 13.58 9.41 4.48
CA LEU A 144 13.98 10.16 5.68
C LEU A 144 15.51 10.38 5.76
N SER A 145 16.28 9.74 4.88
CA SER A 145 17.75 9.77 4.90
C SER A 145 18.35 11.13 4.56
N GLY A 146 17.59 11.98 3.87
CA GLY A 146 18.04 13.29 3.39
C GLY A 146 18.52 13.30 1.94
N GLU A 147 18.82 12.13 1.35
CA GLU A 147 19.17 11.99 -0.08
C GLU A 147 17.97 12.30 -0.99
N ILE A 148 16.82 11.73 -0.63
CA ILE A 148 15.53 11.92 -1.27
C ILE A 148 14.46 12.12 -0.21
N ARG A 149 13.38 12.81 -0.57
CA ARG A 149 12.17 12.96 0.23
C ARG A 149 10.97 12.73 -0.65
N SER A 150 10.01 11.95 -0.17
CA SER A 150 8.67 11.96 -0.75
C SER A 150 7.91 13.14 -0.15
N ILE A 151 7.40 14.05 -1.00
CA ILE A 151 6.69 15.25 -0.58
C ILE A 151 5.39 15.40 -1.38
N TRP A 152 4.35 15.87 -0.68
CA TRP A 152 3.06 16.23 -1.25
C TRP A 152 3.17 17.58 -1.97
N ASP A 153 2.74 17.61 -3.23
CA ASP A 153 2.45 18.83 -3.98
C ASP A 153 0.94 19.06 -4.00
N PRO A 154 0.42 20.17 -3.45
CA PRO A 154 -1.00 20.45 -3.51
C PRO A 154 -1.47 21.04 -4.85
N TYR A 155 -0.57 21.58 -5.69
CA TYR A 155 -0.91 22.07 -7.04
C TYR A 155 -1.09 20.94 -8.04
N ILE A 156 -0.28 19.89 -7.88
CA ILE A 156 -0.42 18.62 -8.59
C ILE A 156 -0.66 17.57 -7.50
N PRO A 157 -1.91 17.26 -7.12
CA PRO A 157 -2.25 16.53 -5.89
C PRO A 157 -1.71 15.09 -5.88
N LYS A 158 -0.40 14.96 -5.63
CA LYS A 158 0.37 13.72 -5.61
C LYS A 158 1.58 13.88 -4.70
N PHE A 159 2.05 12.74 -4.18
CA PHE A 159 3.39 12.65 -3.64
C PHE A 159 4.40 12.48 -4.78
N TYR A 160 5.56 13.11 -4.65
CA TYR A 160 6.68 12.98 -5.58
C TYR A 160 8.01 12.99 -4.85
N PHE A 161 9.04 12.42 -5.46
CA PHE A 161 10.39 12.42 -4.89
C PHE A 161 11.13 13.72 -5.20
N THR A 162 11.75 14.33 -4.21
CA THR A 162 12.73 15.40 -4.42
C THR A 162 13.98 14.85 -5.09
N ASN A 163 14.76 15.71 -5.75
CA ASN A 163 16.00 15.34 -6.43
C ASN A 163 15.78 14.19 -7.44
N GLU A 164 14.80 14.35 -8.34
CA GLU A 164 14.43 13.32 -9.33
C GLU A 164 15.60 12.82 -10.19
N SER A 165 16.67 13.60 -10.36
CA SER A 165 17.87 13.21 -11.09
C SER A 165 18.83 12.31 -10.30
N SER A 166 18.64 12.14 -8.98
CA SER A 166 19.50 11.30 -8.16
C SER A 166 19.33 9.81 -8.49
N PHE A 167 20.38 9.01 -8.30
CA PHE A 167 20.30 7.57 -8.46
C PHE A 167 19.20 6.96 -7.58
N THR A 168 19.11 7.38 -6.32
CA THR A 168 18.14 6.88 -5.34
C THR A 168 16.69 7.17 -5.76
N ALA A 169 16.40 8.38 -6.26
CA ALA A 169 15.07 8.72 -6.75
C ALA A 169 14.69 7.90 -8.00
N ASN A 170 15.64 7.74 -8.94
CA ASN A 170 15.44 6.92 -10.13
C ASN A 170 15.23 5.44 -9.77
N PHE A 171 16.00 4.93 -8.81
CA PHE A 171 15.87 3.57 -8.31
C PHE A 171 14.50 3.34 -7.67
N LEU A 172 14.05 4.22 -6.76
CA LEU A 172 12.73 4.09 -6.13
C LEU A 172 11.60 4.21 -7.14
N ARG A 173 11.67 5.16 -8.07
CA ARG A 173 10.67 5.30 -9.13
C ARG A 173 10.61 4.08 -10.04
N ALA A 174 11.77 3.54 -10.42
CA ALA A 174 11.85 2.31 -11.21
C ALA A 174 11.31 1.11 -10.42
N MET A 175 11.59 1.03 -9.12
CA MET A 175 11.01 0.00 -8.26
C MET A 175 9.48 0.15 -8.20
N ASP A 176 8.97 1.32 -7.84
CA ASP A 176 7.53 1.55 -7.70
C ASP A 176 6.77 1.29 -9.02
N LEU A 177 7.36 1.67 -10.16
CA LEU A 177 6.78 1.42 -11.48
C LEU A 177 6.96 -0.04 -11.91
N TYR A 178 8.19 -0.50 -12.15
CA TYR A 178 8.44 -1.80 -12.78
C TYR A 178 8.18 -2.97 -11.84
N TYR A 179 8.59 -2.87 -10.57
CA TYR A 179 8.30 -3.95 -9.61
C TYR A 179 6.82 -3.98 -9.27
N GLY A 180 6.19 -2.81 -9.11
CA GLY A 180 4.73 -2.70 -8.95
C GLY A 180 3.98 -3.34 -10.12
N GLU A 181 4.27 -2.93 -11.35
CA GLU A 181 3.66 -3.49 -12.57
C GLU A 181 3.89 -5.00 -12.69
N PHE A 182 5.12 -5.46 -12.47
CA PHE A 182 5.44 -6.88 -12.48
C PHE A 182 4.59 -7.66 -11.46
N VAL A 183 4.46 -7.14 -10.23
CA VAL A 183 3.64 -7.73 -9.18
C VAL A 183 2.17 -7.79 -9.59
N TYR A 184 1.61 -6.71 -10.14
CA TYR A 184 0.21 -6.66 -10.54
C TYR A 184 -0.09 -7.62 -11.69
N ILE A 185 0.75 -7.62 -12.74
CA ILE A 185 0.60 -8.53 -13.89
C ILE A 185 0.72 -9.99 -13.43
N THR A 186 1.73 -10.31 -12.63
CA THR A 186 1.94 -11.67 -12.13
C THR A 186 0.78 -12.13 -11.26
N SER A 187 0.30 -11.27 -10.36
CA SER A 187 -0.85 -11.57 -9.49
C SER A 187 -2.12 -11.78 -10.31
N PHE A 188 -2.34 -10.96 -11.33
CA PHE A 188 -3.47 -11.11 -12.25
C PHE A 188 -3.42 -12.45 -13.00
N ILE A 189 -2.27 -12.81 -13.56
CA ILE A 189 -2.06 -14.11 -14.22
C ILE A 189 -2.36 -15.26 -13.26
N ILE A 190 -1.90 -15.17 -12.01
CA ILE A 190 -2.19 -16.18 -10.98
C ILE A 190 -3.70 -16.32 -10.77
N TYR A 191 -4.44 -15.22 -10.62
CA TYR A 191 -5.89 -15.28 -10.44
C TYR A 191 -6.61 -15.83 -11.68
N LEU A 192 -6.14 -15.52 -12.89
CA LEU A 192 -6.66 -16.14 -14.11
C LEU A 192 -6.47 -17.66 -14.11
N ILE A 193 -5.28 -18.15 -13.71
CA ILE A 193 -5.02 -19.58 -13.60
C ILE A 193 -5.96 -20.23 -12.57
N ILE A 194 -6.19 -19.58 -11.43
CA ILE A 194 -7.14 -20.06 -10.41
C ILE A 194 -8.55 -20.18 -11.00
N ILE A 195 -9.02 -19.16 -11.73
CA ILE A 195 -10.36 -19.18 -12.35
C ILE A 195 -10.46 -20.32 -13.37
N VAL A 196 -9.50 -20.45 -14.28
CA VAL A 196 -9.49 -21.54 -15.28
C VAL A 196 -9.46 -22.91 -14.59
N PHE A 197 -8.62 -23.08 -13.57
CA PHE A 197 -8.54 -24.33 -12.81
C PHE A 197 -9.88 -24.67 -12.15
N LEU A 198 -10.57 -23.69 -11.57
CA LEU A 198 -11.90 -23.89 -10.98
C LEU A 198 -12.93 -24.27 -12.06
N LEU A 199 -12.95 -23.59 -13.20
CA LEU A 199 -13.89 -23.90 -14.30
C LEU A 199 -13.66 -25.29 -14.92
N CYS A 200 -12.42 -25.77 -14.95
CA CYS A 200 -12.10 -27.10 -15.50
C CYS A 200 -12.32 -28.27 -14.51
N ASN A 201 -12.43 -27.99 -13.20
CA ASN A 201 -12.58 -29.00 -12.15
C ASN A 201 -13.93 -28.93 -11.40
N VAL A 202 -14.88 -28.15 -11.92
CA VAL A 202 -16.32 -28.18 -11.57
C VAL A 202 -17.03 -29.08 -12.56
#